data_AF-A0A061NSY5-F1
#
_entry.id   AF-A0A061NSY5-F1
#
_cell.length_a   1.000
_cell.length_b   1.000
_cell.length_c   1.000
_cell.angle_alpha   90.00
_cell.angle_beta   90.00
_cell.angle_gamma   90.00
#
_symmetry.space_group_name_H-M   'P 1'
#
loop_
_entity.id
_entity.type
_entity.pdbx_description
1 polymer ?
#
loop_
_entity_poly.entity_id
_entity_poly.type
_entity_poly.pdbx_seq_one_letter_code
_entity_poly.pdbx_strand_id
1 'polypeptide(L)'
;MEALEIFQRYELKYLIPYSTYEEVTSLLQKRMKFDPYGDEQGCYNIVSLYFDSDDDKIYNETRNNLNFRQKLRLRVYGDSDLNSTSFLEIKQKYNRVVNKRRTLITLKDAYDYVYNNANNRENYNVSNPQILGEVSAFSSLYELKPSVVVSYDRQALAGIDEPDLRVTFDFNLMTRSIIFKLKTVLMVICL
;
A
#
# COMPACT_ATOMS: atom_id res chain seq x y z
N MET A 1 -1.66 -16.25 -10.33
CA MET A 1 -0.51 -15.59 -9.69
C MET A 1 -0.77 -15.60 -8.19
N GLU A 2 0.06 -16.29 -7.41
CA GLU A 2 -0.12 -16.33 -5.95
C GLU A 2 0.37 -15.01 -5.35
N ALA A 3 -0.47 -14.36 -4.56
CA ALA A 3 -0.09 -13.16 -3.84
C ALA A 3 0.58 -13.54 -2.52
N LEU A 4 1.68 -12.89 -2.16
CA LEU A 4 2.16 -12.96 -0.78
C LEU A 4 1.15 -12.26 0.14
N GLU A 5 0.43 -13.04 0.95
CA GLU A 5 -0.76 -12.58 1.68
C GLU A 5 -0.43 -12.05 3.07
N ILE A 6 0.53 -12.66 3.78
CA ILE A 6 0.90 -12.31 5.16
C ILE A 6 2.43 -12.22 5.26
N PHE A 7 2.95 -11.12 5.81
CA PHE A 7 4.39 -10.95 6.04
C PHE A 7 4.72 -9.87 7.06
N GLN A 8 5.93 -9.97 7.62
CA GLN A 8 6.55 -9.03 8.54
C GLN A 8 7.78 -8.38 7.93
N ARG A 9 8.05 -7.13 8.29
CA ARG A 9 9.25 -6.42 7.83
C ARG A 9 9.64 -5.28 8.75
N TYR A 10 10.93 -4.94 8.69
CA TYR A 10 11.44 -3.66 9.16
C TYR A 10 11.34 -2.64 8.02
N GLU A 11 11.14 -1.37 8.35
CA GLU A 11 10.94 -0.30 7.37
C GLU A 11 11.74 0.93 7.82
N LEU A 12 12.74 1.32 7.03
CA LEU A 12 13.47 2.58 7.18
C LEU A 12 13.05 3.53 6.07
N LYS A 13 12.80 4.80 6.41
CA LYS A 13 12.27 5.79 5.47
C LYS A 13 13.07 7.08 5.51
N TYR A 14 13.40 7.58 4.32
CA TYR A 14 14.21 8.78 4.16
C TYR A 14 13.60 9.71 3.11
N LEU A 15 13.70 11.01 3.35
CA LEU A 15 13.51 12.03 2.32
C LEU A 15 14.90 12.37 1.79
N ILE A 16 15.13 12.19 0.50
CA ILE A 16 16.42 12.46 -0.13
C ILE A 16 16.24 13.41 -1.32
N PRO A 17 17.25 14.23 -1.67
CA PRO A 17 17.29 14.94 -2.95
C PRO A 17 17.38 13.98 -4.14
N TYR A 18 16.94 14.45 -5.31
CA TYR A 18 17.03 13.65 -6.54
C TYR A 18 18.47 13.28 -6.91
N SER A 19 19.43 14.19 -6.72
CA SER A 19 20.85 13.90 -6.96
C SER A 19 21.38 12.73 -6.14
N THR A 20 20.98 12.63 -4.87
CA THR A 20 21.33 11.48 -4.01
C THR A 20 20.69 10.18 -4.51
N TYR A 21 19.48 10.25 -5.06
CA TYR A 21 18.83 9.08 -5.67
C TYR A 21 19.65 8.55 -6.86
N GLU A 22 20.14 9.43 -7.74
CA GLU A 22 20.94 9.04 -8.91
C GLU A 22 22.24 8.32 -8.50
N GLU A 23 22.95 8.88 -7.52
CA GLU A 23 24.17 8.30 -6.96
C GLU A 23 23.91 6.94 -6.30
N VAL A 24 22.90 6.86 -5.43
CA VAL A 24 22.58 5.65 -4.67
C VAL A 24 22.10 4.53 -5.59
N THR A 25 21.25 4.83 -6.58
CA THR A 25 20.70 3.82 -7.49
C THR A 25 21.80 3.14 -8.30
N SER A 26 22.77 3.92 -8.79
CA SER A 26 23.94 3.42 -9.50
C SER A 26 24.82 2.49 -8.64
N LEU A 27 24.90 2.75 -7.33
CA LEU A 27 25.60 1.87 -6.38
C LEU A 27 24.80 0.60 -6.06
N LEU A 28 23.48 0.71 -5.88
CA LEU A 28 22.60 -0.41 -5.54
C LEU A 28 22.54 -1.44 -6.67
N GLN A 29 22.54 -1.01 -7.93
CA GLN A 29 22.51 -1.91 -9.09
C GLN A 29 23.69 -2.90 -9.16
N LYS A 30 24.77 -2.68 -8.39
CA LYS A 30 25.88 -3.64 -8.26
C LYS A 30 25.50 -4.89 -7.47
N ARG A 31 24.44 -4.82 -6.65
CA ARG A 31 24.02 -5.87 -5.69
C ARG A 31 22.52 -6.14 -5.71
N MET A 32 21.76 -5.33 -6.45
CA MET A 32 20.31 -5.40 -6.54
C MET A 32 19.89 -5.35 -8.00
N LYS A 33 18.78 -6.00 -8.31
CA LYS A 33 18.15 -5.98 -9.62
C LYS A 33 16.84 -5.22 -9.56
N PHE A 34 16.40 -4.68 -10.69
CA PHE A 34 15.08 -4.08 -10.79
C PHE A 34 13.99 -5.10 -10.46
N ASP A 35 12.92 -4.62 -9.85
CA ASP A 35 11.76 -5.43 -9.49
C ASP A 35 11.09 -5.96 -10.77
N PRO A 36 10.89 -7.28 -10.92
CA PRO A 36 10.37 -7.88 -12.14
C PRO A 36 8.90 -7.53 -12.43
N TYR A 37 8.18 -6.93 -11.47
CA TYR A 37 6.79 -6.50 -11.66
C TYR A 37 6.68 -5.08 -12.24
N GLY A 38 7.79 -4.36 -12.40
CA GLY A 38 7.83 -3.06 -13.07
C GLY A 38 8.14 -3.15 -14.57
N ASP A 39 8.32 -1.99 -15.18
CA ASP A 39 8.92 -1.87 -16.50
C ASP A 39 10.41 -2.27 -16.51
N GLU A 40 11.10 -2.03 -17.62
CA GLU A 40 12.53 -2.34 -17.78
C GLU A 40 13.44 -1.68 -16.74
N GLN A 41 12.96 -0.63 -16.07
CA GLN A 41 13.66 0.11 -15.01
C GLN A 41 13.09 -0.21 -13.62
N GLY A 42 12.21 -1.21 -13.49
CA GLY A 42 11.55 -1.58 -12.25
C GLY A 42 10.55 -0.54 -11.77
N CYS A 43 10.04 0.30 -12.68
CA CYS A 43 9.12 1.38 -12.39
C CYS A 43 7.66 0.97 -12.61
N TYR A 44 6.77 1.48 -11.77
CA TYR A 44 5.32 1.32 -11.90
C TYR A 44 4.56 2.37 -11.10
N ASN A 45 3.38 2.77 -11.59
CA ASN A 45 2.49 3.64 -10.84
C ASN A 45 1.72 2.85 -9.79
N ILE A 46 1.56 3.44 -8.60
CA ILE A 46 0.72 2.90 -7.53
C ILE A 46 -0.35 3.93 -7.19
N VAL A 47 -1.61 3.47 -7.13
CA VAL A 47 -2.70 4.25 -6.55
C VAL A 47 -3.25 3.49 -5.35
N SER A 48 -3.46 4.19 -4.24
CA SER A 48 -4.03 3.62 -3.02
C SER A 48 -5.10 4.54 -2.44
N LEU A 49 -6.32 4.03 -2.31
CA LEU A 49 -7.39 4.64 -1.54
C LEU A 49 -7.25 4.20 -0.08
N TYR A 50 -7.10 5.17 0.83
CA TYR A 50 -7.09 4.95 2.27
C TYR A 50 -8.46 5.26 2.88
N PHE A 51 -8.72 4.54 3.96
CA PHE A 51 -9.94 4.65 4.74
C PHE A 51 -9.66 5.23 6.11
N ASP A 52 -10.60 6.03 6.60
CA ASP A 52 -10.59 6.60 7.95
C ASP A 52 -12.02 6.75 8.46
N SER A 53 -12.19 7.06 9.75
CA SER A 53 -13.49 7.41 10.34
C SER A 53 -13.82 8.89 10.13
N ASP A 54 -15.07 9.28 10.41
CA ASP A 54 -15.54 10.67 10.33
C ASP A 54 -14.73 11.66 11.19
N ASP A 55 -14.19 11.17 12.31
CA ASP A 55 -13.37 11.89 13.27
C ASP A 55 -11.85 11.64 13.11
N ASP A 56 -11.43 11.12 11.95
CA ASP A 56 -10.02 10.93 11.59
C ASP A 56 -9.24 10.08 12.62
N LYS A 57 -9.85 9.02 13.17
CA LYS A 57 -9.23 8.17 14.21
C LYS A 57 -7.90 7.61 13.74
N ILE A 58 -7.84 7.01 12.54
CA ILE A 58 -6.63 6.35 12.03
C ILE A 58 -5.51 7.37 11.78
N TYR A 59 -5.85 8.54 11.25
CA TYR A 59 -4.93 9.66 11.13
C TYR A 59 -4.36 10.06 12.49
N ASN A 60 -5.21 10.25 13.50
CA ASN A 60 -4.80 10.68 14.83
C ASN A 60 -3.94 9.63 15.54
N GLU A 61 -4.28 8.35 15.47
CA GLU A 61 -3.44 7.24 15.98
C GLU A 61 -2.05 7.24 15.32
N THR A 62 -2.00 7.48 14.01
CA THR A 62 -0.74 7.55 13.26
C THR A 62 0.08 8.77 13.67
N ARG A 63 -0.55 9.95 13.75
CA ARG A 63 0.08 11.23 14.10
C ARG A 63 0.65 11.20 15.51
N ASN A 64 -0.08 10.61 16.45
CA ASN A 64 0.34 10.46 17.85
C ASN A 64 1.31 9.30 18.07
N ASN A 65 1.69 8.58 17.00
CA ASN A 65 2.65 7.49 17.02
C ASN A 65 2.32 6.40 18.05
N LEU A 66 1.03 6.07 18.21
CA LEU A 66 0.61 5.02 19.14
C LEU A 66 1.29 3.69 18.83
N ASN A 67 1.61 2.92 19.88
CA ASN A 67 2.35 1.66 19.75
C ASN A 67 1.64 0.65 18.85
N PHE A 68 0.31 0.61 18.93
CA PHE A 68 -0.55 -0.13 18.02
C PHE A 68 -1.29 0.87 17.12
N ARG A 69 -1.25 0.61 15.81
CA ARG A 69 -1.99 1.37 14.81
C ARG A 69 -2.23 0.53 13.58
N GLN A 70 -3.35 0.74 12.92
CA GLN A 70 -3.76 0.01 11.72
C GLN A 70 -4.14 0.98 10.60
N LYS A 71 -4.07 0.51 9.35
CA LYS A 71 -4.53 1.24 8.17
C LYS A 71 -5.18 0.26 7.21
N LEU A 72 -6.36 0.60 6.72
CA LEU A 72 -7.01 -0.08 5.61
C LEU A 72 -6.74 0.69 4.33
N ARG A 73 -6.42 -0.03 3.26
CA ARG A 73 -6.29 0.56 1.93
C ARG A 73 -6.71 -0.39 0.82
N LEU A 74 -7.30 0.18 -0.22
CA LEU A 74 -7.49 -0.47 -1.51
C LEU A 74 -6.40 0.03 -2.47
N ARG A 75 -5.65 -0.88 -3.07
CA ARG A 75 -4.50 -0.56 -3.92
C ARG A 75 -4.65 -1.15 -5.31
N VAL A 76 -4.27 -0.37 -6.31
CA VAL A 76 -4.15 -0.78 -7.72
C VAL A 76 -2.79 -0.36 -8.27
N TYR A 77 -2.41 -0.97 -9.39
CA TYR A 77 -1.14 -0.74 -10.08
C TYR A 77 -1.41 -0.31 -11.53
N GLY A 78 -0.63 0.64 -12.03
CA GLY A 78 -0.72 1.12 -13.42
C GLY A 78 -2.09 1.69 -13.79
N ASP A 79 -2.38 1.67 -15.09
CA ASP A 79 -3.69 2.04 -15.63
C ASP A 79 -4.70 0.91 -15.35
N SER A 80 -5.46 1.08 -14.26
CA SER A 80 -6.46 0.11 -13.82
C SER A 80 -7.87 0.49 -14.27
N ASP A 81 -8.61 -0.47 -14.79
CA ASP A 81 -10.05 -0.39 -15.01
C ASP A 81 -10.85 -1.16 -13.94
N LEU A 82 -12.17 -1.21 -14.06
CA LEU A 82 -13.04 -1.90 -13.09
C LEU A 82 -12.82 -3.42 -13.03
N ASN A 83 -12.29 -4.03 -14.07
CA ASN A 83 -12.03 -5.47 -14.11
C ASN A 83 -10.60 -5.80 -13.65
N SER A 84 -9.77 -4.79 -13.43
CA SER A 84 -8.39 -4.94 -13.02
C SER A 84 -8.29 -5.52 -11.61
N THR A 85 -7.23 -6.30 -11.42
CA THR A 85 -6.88 -6.87 -10.13
C THR A 85 -6.45 -5.76 -9.16
N SER A 86 -7.00 -5.80 -7.95
CA SER A 86 -6.67 -4.87 -6.88
C SER A 86 -6.33 -5.64 -5.60
N PHE A 87 -5.74 -4.93 -4.64
CA PHE A 87 -5.41 -5.45 -3.33
C PHE A 87 -6.17 -4.70 -2.26
N LEU A 88 -6.95 -5.42 -1.46
CA LEU A 88 -7.50 -4.90 -0.21
C LEU A 88 -6.54 -5.28 0.92
N GLU A 89 -5.96 -4.28 1.58
CA GLU A 89 -4.80 -4.46 2.45
C GLU A 89 -5.01 -3.85 3.83
N ILE A 90 -4.70 -4.62 4.87
CA ILE A 90 -4.57 -4.15 6.25
C ILE A 90 -3.08 -4.05 6.58
N LYS A 91 -2.62 -2.85 6.91
CA LYS A 91 -1.27 -2.60 7.43
C LYS A 91 -1.37 -2.30 8.93
N GLN A 92 -0.76 -3.14 9.74
CA GLN A 92 -0.68 -2.98 11.19
C GLN A 92 0.76 -2.68 11.60
N LYS A 93 0.96 -1.79 12.57
CA LYS A 93 2.24 -1.57 13.20
C LYS A 93 2.10 -1.76 14.71
N TYR A 94 2.91 -2.65 15.26
CA TYR A 94 2.99 -2.92 16.70
C TYR A 94 4.46 -2.91 17.13
N ASN A 95 4.82 -2.10 18.12
CA ASN A 95 6.20 -2.02 18.67
C ASN A 95 7.29 -1.99 17.58
N ARG A 96 7.12 -1.10 16.60
CA ARG A 96 8.00 -0.89 15.43
C ARG A 96 7.94 -1.95 14.32
N VAL A 97 7.37 -3.13 14.58
CA VAL A 97 7.20 -4.19 13.58
C VAL A 97 5.95 -3.93 12.74
N VAL A 98 6.10 -4.02 11.42
CA VAL A 98 4.98 -3.91 10.47
C VAL A 98 4.49 -5.30 10.11
N ASN A 99 3.20 -5.54 10.30
CA ASN A 99 2.49 -6.70 9.79
C ASN A 99 1.59 -6.24 8.65
N LYS A 100 1.67 -6.91 7.50
CA LYS A 100 0.79 -6.64 6.37
C LYS A 100 0.00 -7.90 6.01
N ARG A 101 -1.30 -7.71 5.81
CA ARG A 101 -2.24 -8.73 5.32
C ARG A 101 -2.97 -8.17 4.11
N ARG A 102 -3.13 -8.95 3.05
CA ARG A 102 -3.87 -8.54 1.85
C ARG A 102 -4.54 -9.69 1.14
N THR A 103 -5.64 -9.38 0.46
CA THR A 103 -6.29 -10.29 -0.48
C THR A 103 -6.41 -9.64 -1.85
N LEU A 104 -6.33 -10.47 -2.90
CA LEU A 104 -6.70 -10.05 -4.26
C LEU A 104 -8.23 -9.96 -4.36
N ILE A 105 -8.71 -8.99 -5.12
CA ILE A 105 -10.12 -8.78 -5.45
C ILE A 105 -10.20 -7.92 -6.73
N THR A 106 -11.23 -8.08 -7.56
CA THR A 106 -11.41 -7.17 -8.71
C THR A 106 -11.75 -5.76 -8.21
N LEU A 107 -11.36 -4.72 -8.95
CA LEU A 107 -11.63 -3.35 -8.51
C LEU A 107 -13.14 -3.07 -8.38
N LYS A 108 -13.95 -3.61 -9.30
CA LYS A 108 -15.41 -3.56 -9.25
C LYS A 108 -15.95 -4.18 -7.95
N ASP A 109 -15.50 -5.39 -7.63
CA ASP A 109 -15.95 -6.11 -6.44
C ASP A 109 -15.47 -5.41 -5.17
N ALA A 110 -14.27 -4.83 -5.17
CA ALA A 110 -13.76 -4.05 -4.06
C ALA A 110 -14.62 -2.81 -3.79
N TYR A 111 -15.05 -2.09 -4.83
CA TYR A 111 -15.97 -0.98 -4.67
C TYR A 111 -17.33 -1.45 -4.14
N ASP A 112 -17.91 -2.49 -4.73
CA ASP A 112 -19.19 -3.00 -4.26
C ASP A 112 -19.13 -3.47 -2.80
N TYR A 113 -18.07 -4.19 -2.43
CA TYR A 113 -17.84 -4.65 -1.06
C TYR A 113 -17.77 -3.50 -0.05
N VAL A 114 -16.99 -2.47 -0.40
CA VAL A 114 -16.76 -1.30 0.45
C VAL A 114 -18.03 -0.44 0.62
N TYR A 115 -18.81 -0.25 -0.43
CA TYR A 115 -19.95 0.67 -0.41
C TYR A 115 -21.27 0.01 -0.04
N ASN A 116 -21.48 -1.26 -0.41
CA ASN A 116 -22.83 -1.84 -0.42
C ASN A 116 -23.00 -3.08 0.46
N ASN A 117 -21.94 -3.88 0.73
CA ASN A 117 -22.17 -5.28 1.13
C ASN A 117 -21.04 -5.95 1.94
N ALA A 118 -20.51 -5.28 2.97
CA ALA A 118 -19.53 -5.88 3.89
C ALA A 118 -20.00 -7.16 4.62
N ASN A 119 -21.30 -7.48 4.59
CA ASN A 119 -21.91 -8.61 5.29
C ASN A 119 -22.04 -9.90 4.44
N ASN A 120 -21.89 -9.83 3.11
CA ASN A 120 -22.08 -10.97 2.20
C ASN A 120 -20.77 -11.41 1.54
N ARG A 121 -19.75 -11.65 2.36
CA ARG A 121 -18.37 -11.98 1.92
C ARG A 121 -18.28 -13.15 0.93
N GLU A 122 -19.22 -14.08 0.97
CA GLU A 122 -19.22 -15.29 0.12
C GLU A 122 -19.53 -15.00 -1.35
N ASN A 123 -20.06 -13.80 -1.65
CA ASN A 123 -20.38 -13.37 -3.01
C ASN A 123 -19.15 -12.84 -3.77
N TYR A 124 -17.99 -12.68 -3.12
CA TYR A 124 -16.82 -12.05 -3.70
C TYR A 124 -15.71 -13.07 -3.95
N ASN A 125 -15.21 -13.09 -5.19
CA ASN A 125 -14.06 -13.91 -5.53
C ASN A 125 -12.77 -13.22 -5.08
N VAL A 126 -12.17 -13.74 -4.01
CA VAL A 126 -10.96 -13.19 -3.41
C VAL A 126 -9.90 -14.27 -3.21
N SER A 127 -8.61 -13.89 -3.20
CA SER A 127 -7.55 -14.87 -2.94
C SER A 127 -7.60 -15.45 -1.52
N ASN A 128 -8.03 -14.64 -0.54
CA ASN A 128 -8.11 -15.05 0.86
C ASN A 128 -9.38 -14.50 1.56
N PRO A 129 -10.41 -15.34 1.74
CA PRO A 129 -11.66 -14.96 2.41
C PRO A 129 -11.50 -14.60 3.90
N GLN A 130 -10.50 -15.15 4.59
CA GLN A 130 -10.23 -14.80 5.99
C GLN A 130 -9.79 -13.34 6.10
N ILE A 131 -8.87 -12.90 5.25
CA ILE A 131 -8.40 -11.50 5.23
C ILE A 131 -9.55 -10.56 4.87
N LEU A 132 -10.44 -10.95 3.96
CA LEU A 132 -11.65 -10.18 3.65
C LEU A 132 -12.55 -10.02 4.90
N GLY A 133 -12.72 -11.08 5.69
CA GLY A 133 -13.42 -11.02 6.98
C GLY A 133 -12.77 -10.09 8.00
N GLU A 134 -11.44 -10.08 8.09
CA GLU A 134 -10.70 -9.12 8.92
C GLU A 134 -10.93 -7.67 8.47
N VAL A 135 -11.02 -7.44 7.14
CA VAL A 135 -11.34 -6.11 6.60
C VAL A 135 -12.73 -5.68 7.03
N SER A 136 -13.74 -6.55 6.96
CA SER A 136 -15.09 -6.22 7.47
C SER A 136 -15.09 -5.89 8.95
N ALA A 137 -14.45 -6.72 9.77
CA ALA A 137 -14.39 -6.48 11.20
C ALA A 137 -13.72 -5.15 11.53
N PHE A 138 -12.60 -4.83 10.87
CA PHE A 138 -11.89 -3.57 11.06
C PHE A 138 -12.70 -2.37 10.56
N SER A 139 -13.34 -2.49 9.39
CA SER A 139 -14.18 -1.45 8.79
C SER A 139 -15.38 -1.13 9.68
N SER A 140 -16.07 -2.14 10.19
CA SER A 140 -17.23 -1.95 11.06
C SER A 140 -16.86 -1.41 12.43
N LEU A 141 -15.76 -1.88 13.03
CA LEU A 141 -15.31 -1.42 14.36
C LEU A 141 -14.94 0.06 14.38
N TYR A 142 -14.35 0.56 13.31
CA TYR A 142 -13.89 1.94 13.20
C TYR A 142 -14.83 2.83 12.38
N GLU A 143 -15.92 2.28 11.84
CA GLU A 143 -16.84 2.97 10.92
C GLU A 143 -16.08 3.60 9.73
N LEU A 144 -15.18 2.80 9.13
CA LEU A 144 -14.27 3.28 8.10
C LEU A 144 -15.00 3.61 6.80
N LYS A 145 -14.65 4.76 6.23
CA LYS A 145 -15.10 5.21 4.92
C LYS A 145 -13.91 5.63 4.05
N PRO A 146 -14.05 5.63 2.72
CA PRO A 146 -13.08 6.22 1.82
C PRO A 146 -12.72 7.64 2.25
N SER A 147 -11.42 7.96 2.38
CA SER A 147 -10.95 9.26 2.89
C SER A 147 -9.99 9.97 1.93
N VAL A 148 -8.90 9.31 1.54
CA VAL A 148 -7.85 9.94 0.72
C VAL A 148 -7.25 8.97 -0.29
N VAL A 149 -7.09 9.45 -1.52
CA VAL A 149 -6.34 8.75 -2.56
C VAL A 149 -4.91 9.26 -2.57
N VAL A 150 -3.96 8.33 -2.59
CA VAL A 150 -2.52 8.60 -2.71
C VAL A 150 -2.01 7.89 -3.95
N SER A 151 -1.37 8.62 -4.86
CA SER A 151 -0.71 8.09 -6.04
C SER A 151 0.76 8.51 -6.07
N TYR A 152 1.62 7.67 -6.60
CA TYR A 152 3.05 7.95 -6.78
C TYR A 152 3.64 6.95 -7.78
N ASP A 153 4.75 7.33 -8.38
CA ASP A 153 5.54 6.45 -9.23
C ASP A 153 6.60 5.78 -8.36
N ARG A 154 6.72 4.46 -8.45
CA ARG A 154 7.70 3.69 -7.68
C ARG A 154 8.72 3.07 -8.60
N GLN A 155 9.99 3.28 -8.32
CA GLN A 155 11.05 2.37 -8.73
C GLN A 155 11.35 1.39 -7.59
N ALA A 156 11.41 0.10 -7.88
CA ALA A 156 11.75 -0.91 -6.90
C ALA A 156 12.96 -1.75 -7.34
N LEU A 157 13.79 -2.10 -6.36
CA LEU A 157 14.92 -3.01 -6.51
C LEU A 157 14.82 -4.11 -5.45
N ALA A 158 15.18 -5.33 -5.84
CA ALA A 158 15.29 -6.49 -4.97
C ALA A 158 16.74 -6.96 -4.89
N GLY A 159 17.18 -7.41 -3.71
CA GLY A 159 18.51 -7.97 -3.53
C GLY A 159 18.75 -9.16 -4.46
N ILE A 160 19.96 -9.26 -5.01
CA ILE A 160 20.38 -10.41 -5.80
C ILE A 160 20.65 -11.60 -4.86
N ASP A 161 21.43 -11.34 -3.81
CA ASP A 161 21.84 -12.33 -2.82
C ASP A 161 20.78 -12.52 -1.72
N GLU A 162 19.98 -11.48 -1.45
CA GLU A 162 18.97 -11.42 -0.39
C GLU A 162 17.61 -11.00 -0.98
N PRO A 163 16.75 -11.94 -1.45
CA PRO A 163 15.50 -11.61 -2.14
C PRO A 163 14.48 -10.85 -1.30
N ASP A 164 14.57 -10.96 0.02
CA ASP A 164 13.70 -10.25 0.98
C ASP A 164 14.12 -8.80 1.20
N LEU A 165 15.39 -8.46 0.93
CA LEU A 165 15.88 -7.08 0.97
C LEU A 165 15.32 -6.31 -0.23
N ARG A 166 14.63 -5.21 0.06
CA ARG A 166 14.08 -4.35 -0.99
C ARG A 166 14.39 -2.89 -0.74
N VAL A 167 14.74 -2.19 -1.81
CA VAL A 167 14.89 -0.74 -1.81
C VAL A 167 13.90 -0.17 -2.81
N THR A 168 13.13 0.83 -2.38
CA THR A 168 12.17 1.49 -3.26
C THR A 168 12.31 3.00 -3.19
N PHE A 169 12.18 3.65 -4.33
CA PHE A 169 12.13 5.10 -4.48
C PHE A 169 10.74 5.51 -4.97
N ASP A 170 10.06 6.38 -4.21
CA ASP A 170 8.72 6.87 -4.52
C ASP A 170 8.78 8.33 -5.01
N PHE A 171 8.46 8.56 -6.29
CA PHE A 171 8.45 9.86 -6.97
C PHE A 171 7.04 10.39 -7.18
N ASN A 172 6.94 11.69 -7.53
CA ASN A 172 5.70 12.32 -7.98
C ASN A 172 4.50 12.06 -7.05
N LEU A 173 4.73 12.08 -5.73
CA LEU A 173 3.67 11.82 -4.77
C LEU A 173 2.55 12.83 -4.95
N MET A 174 1.34 12.30 -5.09
CA MET A 174 0.11 13.03 -5.25
C MET A 174 -0.90 12.54 -4.21
N THR A 175 -1.54 13.47 -3.54
CA THR A 175 -2.65 13.20 -2.64
C THR A 175 -3.90 13.91 -3.13
N ARG A 176 -5.00 13.18 -3.24
CA ARG A 176 -6.32 13.74 -3.45
C ARG A 176 -7.15 13.35 -2.25
N SER A 177 -7.38 14.27 -1.32
CA SER A 177 -8.48 14.05 -0.38
C SER A 177 -9.76 14.06 -1.19
N ILE A 178 -10.69 13.19 -0.81
CA ILE A 178 -12.04 13.22 -1.36
C ILE A 178 -12.70 14.58 -1.03
N ILE A 179 -12.12 15.34 -0.09
CA ILE A 179 -12.56 16.66 0.34
C ILE A 179 -11.72 17.82 -0.27
N PHE A 180 -10.36 17.90 -0.26
CA PHE A 180 -9.57 18.97 -0.96
C PHE A 180 -8.02 18.69 -1.19
N LYS A 181 -7.30 19.63 -1.84
CA LYS A 181 -6.06 19.52 -2.69
C LYS A 181 -4.66 19.13 -2.10
N LEU A 182 -3.79 18.74 -3.06
CA LEU A 182 -2.44 18.12 -3.12
C LEU A 182 -1.25 18.72 -2.32
N LYS A 183 -0.32 17.83 -1.90
CA LYS A 183 1.12 18.12 -1.63
C LYS A 183 2.01 16.98 -2.17
N THR A 184 3.20 17.33 -2.69
CA THR A 184 4.21 16.39 -3.24
C THR A 184 5.38 16.17 -2.27
N VAL A 185 5.82 14.91 -2.11
CA VAL A 185 6.98 14.50 -1.29
C VAL A 185 7.65 13.26 -1.91
N LEU A 186 8.99 13.26 -2.03
CA LEU A 186 9.81 12.11 -2.44
C LEU A 186 10.09 11.22 -1.21
N MET A 187 9.87 9.91 -1.28
CA MET A 187 10.10 9.03 -0.13
C MET A 187 10.86 7.77 -0.52
N VAL A 188 11.98 7.50 0.15
CA VAL A 188 12.70 6.23 0.05
C VAL A 188 12.18 5.30 1.13
N ILE A 189 11.95 4.04 0.78
CA ILE A 189 11.71 2.97 1.76
C ILE A 189 12.79 1.90 1.54
N CYS A 190 13.59 1.65 2.57
CA CYS A 190 14.46 0.47 2.66
C CYS A 190 13.75 -0.55 3.57
N LEU A 191 13.56 -1.77 3.06
CA LEU A 191 12.87 -2.88 3.70
C LEU A 191 13.86 -3.97 4.08
#